data_AF-A0A062UH07-F1
#
_entry.id   AF-A0A062UH07-F1
#
_cell.length_a   1.000
_cell.length_b   1.000
_cell.length_c   1.000
_cell.angle_alpha   90.00
_cell.angle_beta   90.00
_cell.angle_gamma   90.00
#
_symmetry.space_group_name_H-M   'P 1'
#
loop_
_entity.id
_entity.type
_entity.pdbx_description
1 polymer ?
#
loop_
_entity_poly.entity_id
_entity_poly.type
_entity_poly.pdbx_seq_one_letter_code
_entity_poly.pdbx_strand_id
1 'polypeptide(L)'
;MGSLADMIASFLHIEVAIALVIAFALGYLVRGSGRQKSHGPSHHSQEEIDAALARIPETKWTEINQAIEDRHKLHAIKLLREASGLGLKDSKEAIEAHMQSRFRMRG
;
A
#
# COMPACT_ATOMS: atom_id res chain seq x y z
N MET A 1 6.83 50.61 16.51
CA MET A 1 8.24 50.24 16.76
C MET A 1 8.25 48.85 17.37
N GLY A 2 8.45 47.82 16.56
CA GLY A 2 8.56 46.44 17.05
C GLY A 2 9.76 46.33 17.97
N SER A 3 9.57 45.78 19.17
CA SER A 3 10.62 45.64 20.16
C SER A 3 11.77 44.81 19.61
N LEU A 4 13.01 45.15 19.97
CA LEU A 4 14.21 44.39 19.63
C LEU A 4 14.07 42.90 20.03
N ALA A 5 13.29 42.62 21.08
CA ALA A 5 12.93 41.28 21.52
C ALA A 5 12.02 40.53 20.52
N ASP A 6 11.12 41.22 19.84
CA ASP A 6 10.21 40.65 18.82
C ASP A 6 10.97 40.24 17.56
N MET A 7 11.99 41.04 17.17
CA MET A 7 12.85 40.76 16.02
C MET A 7 13.73 39.52 16.24
N ILE A 8 14.23 39.33 17.47
CA ILE A 8 15.01 38.16 17.87
C ILE A 8 14.11 36.92 17.98
N ALA A 9 12.91 37.06 18.55
CA ALA A 9 11.95 35.98 18.63
C ALA A 9 11.51 35.49 17.25
N SER A 10 11.20 36.39 16.31
CA SER A 10 10.83 36.04 14.93
C SER A 10 11.94 35.26 14.22
N PHE A 11 13.21 35.64 14.44
CA PHE A 11 14.37 34.94 13.90
C PHE A 11 14.50 33.51 14.45
N LEU A 12 14.21 33.31 15.75
CA LEU A 12 14.23 32.00 16.39
C LEU A 12 13.08 31.08 15.93
N HIS A 13 11.93 31.64 15.52
CA HIS A 13 10.79 30.87 15.01
C HIS A 13 10.98 30.43 13.55
N ILE A 14 11.68 31.25 12.75
CA ILE A 14 11.98 30.94 11.34
C ILE A 14 12.87 29.70 11.25
N GLU A 15 13.87 29.56 12.12
CA GLU A 15 14.73 28.37 12.20
C GLU A 15 13.93 27.10 12.49
N VAL A 16 12.97 27.16 13.43
CA VAL A 16 12.11 26.00 13.75
C VAL A 16 11.20 25.65 12.57
N ALA A 17 10.64 26.64 11.88
CA ALA A 17 9.80 26.41 10.70
C ALA A 17 10.60 25.77 9.55
N ILE A 18 11.83 26.23 9.31
CA ILE A 18 12.74 25.64 8.32
C ILE A 18 13.11 24.22 8.72
N ALA A 19 13.46 23.98 9.99
CA ALA A 19 13.78 22.65 10.50
C ALA A 19 12.60 21.67 10.35
N LEU A 20 11.35 22.12 10.58
CA LEU A 20 10.15 21.29 10.38
C LEU A 20 9.88 21.00 8.90
N VAL A 21 10.06 21.98 8.01
CA VAL A 21 9.92 21.75 6.56
C VAL A 21 11.01 20.82 6.05
N ILE A 22 12.25 20.95 6.53
CA ILE A 22 13.35 20.05 6.20
C ILE A 22 13.10 18.66 6.78
N ALA A 23 12.67 18.52 8.03
CA ALA A 23 12.34 17.23 8.63
C ALA A 23 11.14 16.58 7.92
N PHE A 24 10.15 17.36 7.50
CA PHE A 24 9.03 16.88 6.71
C PHE A 24 9.46 16.51 5.28
N ALA A 25 10.32 17.29 4.62
CA ALA A 25 10.83 17.01 3.28
C ALA A 25 11.78 15.81 3.27
N LEU A 26 12.66 15.69 4.28
CA LEU A 26 13.50 14.52 4.52
C LEU A 26 12.64 13.31 4.87
N GLY A 27 11.65 13.48 5.74
CA GLY A 27 10.67 12.45 6.06
C GLY A 27 9.86 12.04 4.83
N TYR A 28 9.50 12.98 3.96
CA TYR A 28 8.75 12.76 2.72
C TYR A 28 9.62 12.17 1.61
N LEU A 29 10.92 12.48 1.55
CA LEU A 29 11.90 11.86 0.66
C LEU A 29 12.21 10.43 1.11
N VAL A 30 12.32 10.19 2.42
CA VAL A 30 12.47 8.85 3.01
C VAL A 30 11.16 8.05 2.87
N ARG A 31 10.00 8.71 2.93
CA ARG A 31 8.67 8.13 2.64
C ARG A 31 8.41 7.98 1.14
N GLY A 32 9.15 8.72 0.32
CA GLY A 32 9.00 8.91 -1.12
C GLY A 32 9.85 7.95 -1.93
N SER A 33 9.73 6.66 -1.64
CA SER A 33 10.15 5.59 -2.54
C SER A 33 9.11 4.47 -2.51
N GLY A 34 7.84 4.87 -2.70
CA GLY A 34 6.75 3.99 -3.11
C GLY A 34 6.94 3.52 -4.56
N ARG A 35 8.02 2.78 -4.83
CA ARG A 35 8.25 1.88 -5.98
C ARG A 35 9.71 1.42 -5.94
N GLN A 36 9.89 0.14 -5.58
CA GLN A 36 10.84 -0.85 -6.14
C GLN A 36 11.11 -1.91 -5.05
N LYS A 37 10.33 -2.99 -5.06
CA LYS A 37 10.82 -4.31 -5.51
C LYS A 37 12.18 -4.65 -4.89
N SER A 38 12.18 -5.07 -3.63
CA SER A 38 13.35 -5.69 -3.00
C SER A 38 12.93 -7.08 -2.51
N HIS A 39 13.24 -8.09 -3.32
CA HIS A 39 13.13 -9.51 -3.01
C HIS A 39 14.04 -9.85 -1.80
N GLY A 40 13.51 -9.79 -0.58
CA GLY A 40 13.93 -10.66 0.53
C GLY A 40 13.17 -11.99 0.49
N PRO A 41 13.55 -13.03 1.25
CA PRO A 41 13.47 -14.46 0.89
C PRO A 41 12.08 -15.12 0.87
N SER A 42 11.02 -14.37 0.56
CA SER A 42 9.67 -14.89 0.32
C SER A 42 8.82 -13.88 -0.51
N HIS A 43 9.40 -13.30 -1.56
CA HIS A 43 8.63 -12.61 -2.59
C HIS A 43 8.41 -13.58 -3.74
N HIS A 44 7.17 -14.06 -3.89
CA HIS A 44 6.80 -14.81 -5.08
C HIS A 44 6.93 -13.88 -6.30
N SER A 45 7.67 -14.32 -7.30
CA SER A 45 7.76 -13.62 -8.58
C SER A 45 6.35 -13.46 -9.18
N GLN A 46 6.12 -12.45 -10.03
CA GLN A 46 4.79 -12.25 -10.63
C GLN A 46 4.29 -13.51 -11.35
N GLU A 47 5.21 -14.23 -11.99
CA GLU A 47 4.93 -15.51 -12.66
C GLU A 47 4.52 -16.61 -11.67
N GLU A 48 5.15 -16.68 -10.49
CA GLU A 48 4.73 -17.59 -9.41
C GLU A 48 3.37 -17.22 -8.84
N ILE A 49 3.08 -15.93 -8.67
CA ILE A 49 1.77 -15.45 -8.23
C ILE A 49 0.73 -15.88 -9.26
N ASP A 50 0.94 -15.58 -10.54
CA ASP A 50 0.01 -15.95 -11.61
C ASP A 50 -0.18 -17.47 -11.71
N ALA A 51 0.89 -18.25 -11.56
CA ALA A 51 0.82 -19.71 -11.50
C ALA A 51 0.07 -20.21 -10.25
N ALA A 52 0.22 -19.57 -9.09
CA ALA A 52 -0.51 -19.91 -7.88
C ALA A 52 -2.00 -19.56 -8.02
N LEU A 53 -2.32 -18.41 -8.60
CA LEU A 53 -3.68 -17.97 -8.91
C LEU A 53 -4.36 -18.91 -9.92
N ALA A 54 -3.65 -19.35 -10.95
CA ALA A 54 -4.15 -20.27 -11.96
C ALA A 54 -4.47 -21.68 -11.41
N ARG A 55 -3.85 -22.07 -10.29
CA ARG A 55 -4.12 -23.36 -9.62
C ARG A 55 -5.38 -23.32 -8.76
N ILE A 56 -5.92 -22.14 -8.46
CA ILE A 56 -7.10 -22.00 -7.60
C ILE A 56 -8.33 -22.48 -8.38
N PRO A 57 -9.15 -23.38 -7.79
CA PRO A 57 -10.37 -23.84 -8.44
C PRO A 57 -11.40 -22.71 -8.56
N GLU A 58 -12.21 -22.74 -9.63
CA GLU A 58 -13.29 -21.77 -9.89
C GLU A 58 -14.28 -21.62 -8.72
N THR A 59 -14.47 -22.68 -7.93
CA THR A 59 -15.28 -22.65 -6.71
C THR A 59 -14.73 -21.66 -5.68
N LYS A 60 -13.42 -21.64 -5.48
CA LYS A 60 -12.76 -20.70 -4.56
C LYS A 60 -12.78 -19.28 -5.09
N TRP A 61 -12.64 -19.09 -6.40
CA TRP A 61 -12.83 -17.79 -7.03
C TRP A 61 -14.24 -17.24 -6.82
N THR A 62 -15.25 -18.10 -6.84
CA THR A 62 -16.64 -17.71 -6.56
C THR A 62 -16.79 -17.20 -5.12
N GLU A 63 -16.28 -17.93 -4.13
CA GLU A 63 -16.27 -17.50 -2.72
C GLU A 63 -15.53 -16.17 -2.53
N ILE A 64 -14.36 -16.01 -3.17
CA ILE A 64 -13.56 -14.77 -3.13
C ILE A 64 -14.36 -13.61 -3.73
N ASN A 65 -15.05 -13.83 -4.85
CA ASN A 65 -15.85 -12.81 -5.51
C ASN A 65 -17.03 -12.38 -4.64
N GLN A 66 -17.74 -13.32 -4.02
CA GLN A 66 -18.80 -13.01 -3.06
C GLN A 66 -18.27 -12.16 -1.90
N ALA A 67 -17.12 -12.53 -1.32
CA ALA A 67 -16.50 -11.75 -0.25
C ALA A 67 -16.12 -10.32 -0.69
N ILE A 68 -15.73 -10.13 -1.96
CA ILE A 68 -15.45 -8.81 -2.53
C ILE A 68 -16.74 -8.01 -2.68
N GLU A 69 -17.82 -8.62 -3.17
CA GLU A 69 -19.14 -7.99 -3.34
C GLU A 69 -19.74 -7.56 -1.99
N ASP A 70 -19.59 -8.40 -0.98
CA ASP A 70 -20.00 -8.14 0.41
C ASP A 70 -19.12 -7.10 1.11
N ARG A 71 -18.14 -6.50 0.40
CA ARG A 71 -17.17 -5.53 0.93
C ARG A 71 -16.26 -6.10 2.04
N HIS A 72 -16.22 -7.42 2.19
CA HIS A 72 -15.39 -8.14 3.16
C HIS A 72 -13.99 -8.43 2.61
N LYS A 73 -13.26 -7.37 2.25
CA LYS A 73 -11.93 -7.46 1.61
C LYS A 73 -10.92 -8.31 2.38
N LEU A 74 -10.90 -8.20 3.71
CA LEU A 74 -10.00 -9.00 4.53
C LEU A 74 -10.31 -10.50 4.43
N HIS A 75 -11.59 -10.85 4.33
CA HIS A 75 -12.03 -12.23 4.13
C HIS A 75 -11.61 -12.76 2.75
N ALA A 76 -11.77 -11.96 1.70
CA ALA A 76 -11.30 -12.30 0.36
C ALA A 76 -9.76 -12.55 0.31
N ILE A 77 -8.98 -11.71 0.99
CA ILE A 77 -7.51 -11.89 1.11
C ILE A 77 -7.19 -13.20 1.84
N LYS A 78 -7.92 -13.52 2.91
CA LYS A 78 -7.71 -14.77 3.66
C LYS A 78 -8.03 -16.00 2.79
N LEU A 79 -9.17 -16.01 2.11
CA LEU A 79 -9.56 -17.09 1.19
C LEU A 79 -8.52 -17.29 0.09
N LEU A 80 -8.04 -16.19 -0.50
CA LEU A 80 -7.02 -16.24 -1.54
C LEU A 80 -5.70 -16.79 -1.01
N ARG A 81 -5.27 -16.36 0.17
CA ARG A 81 -4.05 -16.84 0.82
C ARG A 81 -4.10 -18.35 1.11
N GLU A 82 -5.23 -18.82 1.64
CA GLU A 82 -5.43 -20.24 1.95
C GLU A 82 -5.44 -21.10 0.67
N ALA A 83 -5.98 -20.59 -0.43
CA ALA A 83 -6.03 -21.31 -1.70
C ALA A 83 -4.71 -21.28 -2.49
N SER A 84 -3.95 -20.18 -2.41
CA SER A 84 -2.73 -19.97 -3.21
C SER A 84 -1.43 -20.24 -2.45
N GLY A 85 -1.45 -20.25 -1.13
CA GLY A 85 -0.25 -20.33 -0.28
C GLY A 85 0.61 -19.06 -0.28
N LEU A 86 0.16 -17.99 -0.92
CA LEU A 86 0.92 -16.74 -1.06
C LEU A 86 1.13 -16.00 0.27
N GLY A 87 2.11 -15.10 0.30
CA GLY A 87 2.30 -14.18 1.41
C GLY A 87 1.13 -13.21 1.55
N LEU A 88 0.92 -12.67 2.76
CA LEU A 88 -0.15 -11.70 3.04
C LEU A 88 -0.11 -10.49 2.10
N LYS A 89 1.11 -10.05 1.76
CA LYS A 89 1.34 -8.94 0.83
C LYS A 89 0.85 -9.28 -0.58
N ASP A 90 1.27 -10.43 -1.11
CA ASP A 90 0.97 -10.84 -2.47
C ASP A 90 -0.53 -11.15 -2.64
N SER A 91 -1.16 -11.80 -1.64
CA SER A 91 -2.61 -12.02 -1.63
C SER A 91 -3.39 -10.70 -1.59
N LYS A 92 -2.92 -9.70 -0.84
CA LYS A 92 -3.54 -8.38 -0.84
C LYS A 92 -3.44 -7.76 -2.22
N GLU A 93 -2.25 -7.71 -2.80
CA GLU A 93 -1.99 -7.07 -4.09
C GLU A 93 -2.82 -7.71 -5.23
N ALA A 94 -2.93 -9.03 -5.24
CA ALA A 94 -3.77 -9.77 -6.18
C ALA A 94 -5.27 -9.40 -6.06
N ILE A 95 -5.82 -9.32 -4.85
CA ILE A 95 -7.22 -8.91 -4.64
C ILE A 95 -7.44 -7.46 -5.06
N GLU A 96 -6.52 -6.55 -4.72
CA GLU A 96 -6.59 -5.14 -5.12
C GLU A 96 -6.61 -4.98 -6.64
N ALA A 97 -5.69 -5.66 -7.34
CA ALA A 97 -5.60 -5.64 -8.79
C ALA A 97 -6.88 -6.20 -9.45
N HIS A 98 -7.44 -7.26 -8.87
CA HIS A 98 -8.70 -7.85 -9.32
C HIS A 98 -9.89 -6.90 -9.13
N MET A 99 -10.01 -6.28 -7.96
CA MET A 99 -11.04 -5.27 -7.67
C MET A 99 -10.93 -4.07 -8.60
N GLN A 100 -9.71 -3.57 -8.81
CA GLN A 100 -9.46 -2.42 -9.68
C GLN A 100 -9.79 -2.73 -11.14
N SER A 101 -9.44 -3.92 -11.61
CA SER A 101 -9.77 -4.36 -12.98
C SER A 101 -11.28 -4.46 -13.18
N ARG A 102 -12.03 -4.97 -12.19
CA ARG A 102 -13.49 -4.99 -12.23
C ARG A 102 -14.14 -3.61 -12.16
N PHE A 103 -13.59 -2.71 -11.35
CA PHE A 103 -14.11 -1.35 -11.24
C PHE A 103 -14.01 -0.61 -12.58
N ARG A 104 -12.90 -0.80 -13.32
CA ARG A 104 -12.72 -0.22 -14.67
C ARG A 104 -13.73 -0.72 -15.70
N MET A 105 -14.36 -1.88 -15.50
CA MET A 105 -15.34 -2.46 -16.42
C MET A 105 -16.80 -2.07 -16.10
N ARG A 106 -17.08 -1.47 -14.93
CA ARG A 106 -18.44 -1.04 -14.51
C ARG A 106 -18.64 0.48 -14.57
N GLY A 107 -17.61 1.24 -14.97
CA GLY A 107 -17.62 2.70 -15.11
C GLY A 107 -17.91 3.14 -16.53
#